data_AF-A0A1M5NEN3-F1
#
_entry.id   AF-A0A1M5NEN3-F1
#
_cell.length_a   1.000
_cell.length_b   1.000
_cell.length_c   1.000
_cell.angle_alpha   90.00
_cell.angle_beta   90.00
_cell.angle_gamma   90.00
#
_symmetry.space_group_name_H-M   'P 1'
#
loop_
_entity.id
_entity.type
_entity.pdbx_description
1 polymer ?
#
loop_
_entity_poly.entity_id
_entity_poly.type
_entity_poly.pdbx_seq_one_letter_code
_entity_poly.pdbx_strand_id
1 'polypeptide(L)' 'MNFLNGQDVSYTTLSGRSYRATVIERKIDFKKGLIKKSAIKEMTYHYLIEIQKNNFTQRILCTENQITVLEKKECAQKAA' A
#
# COMPACT_ATOMS: atom_id res chain seq x y z
N MET A 1 -3.23 -6.71 6.22
CA MET A 1 -2.76 -5.64 7.14
C MET A 1 -3.40 -4.31 6.74
N ASN A 2 -4.01 -3.58 7.68
CA ASN A 2 -4.60 -2.27 7.34
C ASN A 2 -3.54 -1.17 7.38
N PHE A 3 -3.09 -0.71 6.20
CA PHE A 3 -2.23 0.47 6.10
C PHE A 3 -3.00 1.76 6.39
N LEU A 4 -2.37 2.69 7.11
CA LEU A 4 -2.95 3.98 7.51
C LEU A 4 -2.57 5.10 6.54
N ASN A 5 -3.41 6.13 6.45
CA ASN A 5 -3.07 7.36 5.74
C ASN A 5 -1.82 8.00 6.38
N GLY A 6 -0.88 8.44 5.55
CA GLY A 6 0.40 9.01 5.95
C GLY A 6 1.48 7.97 6.27
N GLN A 7 1.18 6.67 6.17
CA GLN A 7 2.15 5.63 6.49
C GLN A 7 3.20 5.47 5.38
N ASP A 8 4.48 5.43 5.77
CA ASP A 8 5.59 5.09 4.90
C ASP A 8 5.57 3.59 4.56
N VAL A 9 5.56 3.27 3.27
CA VAL A 9 5.53 1.90 2.74
C VAL A 9 6.53 1.73 1.60
N SER A 10 7.01 0.50 1.42
CA SER A 10 7.74 0.11 0.21
C SER A 10 6.77 -0.52 -0.79
N TYR A 11 6.62 0.12 -1.95
CA TYR A 11 5.83 -0.37 -3.06
C TYR A 11 6.71 -1.13 -4.05
N THR A 12 6.34 -2.36 -4.38
CA THR A 12 7.03 -3.18 -5.38
C THR A 12 6.19 -3.30 -6.66
N THR A 13 6.77 -2.86 -7.78
CA THR A 13 6.15 -2.98 -9.10
C THR A 13 6.08 -4.43 -9.57
N LEU A 14 5.25 -4.71 -10.57
CA LEU A 14 5.20 -6.02 -11.23
C LEU A 14 6.55 -6.45 -11.84
N SER A 15 7.40 -5.49 -12.17
CA SER A 15 8.78 -5.74 -12.62
C SER A 15 9.77 -6.04 -11.49
N GLY A 16 9.32 -6.10 -10.24
CA GLY A 16 10.14 -6.37 -9.06
C GLY A 16 10.95 -5.18 -8.54
N ARG A 17 10.70 -3.95 -9.04
CA ARG A 17 11.39 -2.76 -8.55
C ARG A 17 10.64 -2.18 -7.36
N SER A 18 11.37 -1.92 -6.28
CA SER A 18 10.80 -1.34 -5.07
C SER A 18 11.05 0.17 -5.01
N TYR A 19 10.02 0.91 -4.59
CA TYR A 19 10.02 2.35 -4.42
C TYR A 19 9.50 2.70 -3.04
N ARG A 20 10.02 3.77 -2.44
CA ARG A 20 9.42 4.34 -1.23
C ARG A 20 8.16 5.10 -1.63
N ALA A 21 7.09 4.88 -0.88
CA ALA A 21 5.82 5.52 -1.10
C ALA A 21 5.13 5.86 0.22
N THR A 22 4.21 6.81 0.17
CA THR A 22 3.33 7.14 1.30
C THR A 22 1.90 6.74 0.96
N VAL A 23 1.21 6.07 1.89
CA VAL A 23 -0.20 5.74 1.72
C VAL A 23 -1.04 7.01 1.86
N ILE A 24 -1.80 7.34 0.83
CA ILE A 24 -2.68 8.52 0.83
C ILE A 24 -4.09 8.11 1.26
N GLU A 25 -4.65 7.08 0.63
CA GLU A 25 -6.02 6.64 0.88
C GLU A 25 -6.21 5.15 0.65
N ARG A 26 -7.22 4.59 1.33
CA ARG A 26 -7.70 3.22 1.08
C ARG A 26 -9.03 3.29 0.33
N LYS A 27 -9.10 2.66 -0.83
CA LYS A 27 -10.30 2.50 -1.64
C LYS A 27 -10.76 1.04 -1.60
N ILE A 28 -12.07 0.84 -1.44
CA ILE A 28 -12.68 -0.49 -1.47
C ILE A 28 -13.36 -0.62 -2.83
N ASP A 29 -12.92 -1.57 -3.64
CA ASP A 29 -13.64 -1.90 -4.87
C ASP A 29 -14.71 -2.95 -4.52
N PHE A 30 -15.96 -2.51 -4.56
CA PHE A 30 -17.09 -3.42 -4.49
C PHE A 30 -17.40 -3.84 -5.91
N LYS A 31 -17.03 -5.06 -6.29
CA LYS A 31 -17.39 -5.62 -7.61
C LYS A 31 -18.92 -5.63 -7.70
N LYS A 32 -19.47 -4.63 -8.37
CA LYS A 32 -20.90 -4.24 -8.37
C LYS A 32 -21.74 -5.14 -9.29
N GLY A 33 -21.45 -6.44 -9.31
CA GLY A 33 -22.16 -7.44 -10.10
C GLY A 33 -22.85 -8.45 -9.21
N LEU A 34 -24.18 -8.32 -9.06
CA LEU A 34 -25.08 -9.29 -8.44
C LEU A 34 -24.70 -9.71 -7.01
N ILE A 35 -25.16 -8.91 -6.04
CA ILE A 35 -25.05 -9.15 -4.61
C ILE A 35 -25.85 -10.42 -4.23
N LYS A 36 -25.24 -11.60 -4.39
CA LYS A 36 -25.60 -12.77 -3.60
C LYS A 36 -25.00 -12.57 -2.20
N LYS A 37 -25.80 -12.79 -1.16
CA LYS A 37 -25.43 -12.65 0.27
C LYS A 37 -24.13 -13.38 0.67
N SER A 38 -23.63 -14.29 -0.16
CA SER A 38 -22.38 -15.04 0.00
C SER A 38 -21.13 -14.38 -0.59
N ALA A 39 -21.25 -13.27 -1.33
CA ALA A 39 -20.14 -12.55 -1.97
C ALA A 39 -19.45 -11.50 -1.07
N ILE A 40 -19.75 -11.47 0.23
CA ILE A 40 -19.02 -10.66 1.23
C ILE A 40 -17.52 -11.01 1.22
N LYS A 41 -17.15 -12.20 0.73
CA LYS A 41 -15.78 -12.70 0.67
C LYS A 41 -14.85 -12.05 -0.38
N GLU A 42 -15.36 -11.28 -1.35
CA GLU A 42 -14.53 -10.68 -2.40
C GLU A 42 -14.46 -9.15 -2.30
N MET A 43 -14.20 -8.62 -1.10
CA MET A 43 -13.80 -7.21 -0.96
C MET A 43 -12.32 -7.08 -1.32
N THR A 44 -12.02 -6.48 -2.47
CA THR A 44 -10.63 -6.17 -2.83
C THR A 44 -10.28 -4.78 -2.32
N TYR A 45 -9.30 -4.71 -1.43
CA TYR A 45 -8.76 -3.45 -0.93
C TYR A 45 -7.69 -2.93 -1.88
N HIS A 46 -7.88 -1.71 -2.33
CA HIS A 46 -6.90 -0.95 -3.10
C HIS A 46 -6.38 0.21 -2.27
N TYR A 47 -5.09 0.49 -2.41
CA TYR A 47 -4.41 1.58 -1.72
C TYR A 47 -3.92 2.56 -2.77
N LEU A 48 -4.28 3.82 -2.59
CA LEU A 48 -3.69 4.93 -3.32
C LEU A 48 -2.42 5.32 -2.58
N ILE A 49 -1.28 5.10 -3.23
CA ILE A 49 0.04 5.47 -2.71
C ILE A 49 0.62 6.61 -3.54
N GLU A 50 1.51 7.37 -2.93
CA GLU A 50 2.26 8.43 -3.56
C GLU A 50 3.75 8.10 -3.54
N ILE A 51 4.36 7.99 -4.72
CA ILE A 51 5.78 7.74 -4.90
C ILE A 51 6.46 9.07 -5.21
N GLN A 52 7.53 9.35 -4.47
CA GLN A 52 8.39 10.50 -4.74
C GLN A 52 9.66 10.02 -5.44
N LYS A 53 9.92 10.51 -6.66
CA LYS A 53 11.14 10.19 -7.42
C LYS A 53 11.62 11.43 -8.15
N ASN A 54 12.85 11.88 -7.85
CA ASN A 54 13.55 12.94 -8.58
C ASN A 54 12.66 14.19 -8.86
N ASN A 55 12.08 14.76 -7.80
CA ASN A 55 11.15 15.91 -7.84
C ASN A 55 9.82 15.68 -8.58
N PHE A 56 9.53 14.44 -8.98
CA PHE A 56 8.22 14.06 -9.47
C PHE A 56 7.45 13.24 -8.43
N THR A 57 6.17 13.55 -8.32
CA THR A 57 5.25 12.87 -7.43
C THR A 57 4.25 12.10 -8.27
N GLN A 58 4.21 10.78 -8.12
CA GLN A 58 3.29 9.92 -8.87
C GLN A 58 2.36 9.17 -7.93
N ARG A 59 1.05 9.25 -8.22
CA ARG A 59 0.04 8.51 -7.47
C ARG A 59 -0.30 7.21 -8.18
N ILE A 60 -0.26 6.10 -7.45
CA ILE A 60 -0.48 4.76 -7.99
C ILE A 60 -1.53 4.04 -7.15
N LEU A 61 -2.44 3.33 -7.82
CA LEU A 61 -3.36 2.42 -7.17
C LEU A 61 -2.72 1.03 -7.12
N CYS A 62 -2.65 0.42 -5.94
CA CYS A 62 -2.02 -0.89 -5.73
C CYS A 62 -2.82 -1.75 -4.75
N THR A 63 -2.56 -3.06 -4.77
CA THR A 63 -3.15 -4.01 -3.80
C THR A 63 -2.24 -4.18 -2.58
N GLU A 64 -2.79 -4.73 -1.48
CA GLU A 64 -2.02 -5.05 -0.27
C GLU A 64 -0.72 -5.81 -0.56
N ASN A 65 -0.76 -6.79 -1.48
CA ASN A 65 0.39 -7.64 -1.83
C ASN A 65 1.57 -6.89 -2.47
N GLN A 66 1.36 -5.66 -2.93
CA GLN A 66 2.38 -4.85 -3.60
C GLN A 66 3.04 -3.84 -2.65
N ILE A 67 2.56 -3.73 -1.41
CA ILE A 67 3.06 -2.79 -0.42
C ILE A 67 3.49 -3.51 0.84
N THR A 68 4.60 -3.05 1.42
CA THR A 68 5.14 -3.56 2.68
C THR A 68 5.44 -2.39 3.60
N VAL A 69 5.23 -2.56 4.91
CA VAL A 69 5.53 -1.49 5.87
C VAL A 69 7.04 -1.27 5.87
N LEU A 70 7.46 -0.02 5.67
CA LEU A 70 8.82 0.39 5.98
C LEU A 70 8.88 0.57 7.50
N GLU A 71 9.07 -0.53 8.22
CA GLU A 71 9.42 -0.42 9.64
C GLU A 71 10.67 0.45 9.72
N LYS A 72 10.54 1.59 10.41
CA LYS A 72 11.73 2.30 10.87
C LYS A 72 12.47 1.27 11.70
N LYS A 73 13.60 0.77 11.19
CA LYS A 73 14.56 0.07 12.03
C LYS A 73 14.81 1.04 13.19
N GLU A 74 14.22 0.76 14.35
CA GLU A 74 14.81 1.19 15.59
C GLU A 74 16.23 0.65 15.50
N CYS A 75 17.18 1.54 15.19
CA CYS A 75 18.57 1.25 15.43
C CYS A 75 18.61 0.92 16.91
N ALA A 76 18.60 -0.36 17.25
CA ALA A 76 19.09 -0.82 18.53
C ALA A 76 20.53 -0.28 18.57
N GLN A 77 20.70 0.87 19.23
CA GLN A 77 21.99 1.34 19.64
C GLN A 77 22.54 0.19 20.46
N LYS A 78 23.46 -0.58 19.89
CA LYS A 78 24.30 -1.47 20.67
C LYS A 78 25.03 -0.53 21.63
N ALA A 79 24.54 -0.49 22.88
CA ALA A 79 25.29 0.08 23.97
C ALA A 79 26.63 -0.68 24.05
N ALA A 80 27.70 0.11 24.06
CA ALA A 80 29.09 -0.32 24.12
C ALA A 80 29.42 -1.06 25.42
#